data_AF-A0A8X7BBL5-F1
#
_entry.id   AF-A0A8X7BBL5-F1
#
_cell.length_a   1.000
_cell.length_b   1.000
_cell.length_c   1.000
_cell.angle_alpha   90.00
_cell.angle_beta   90.00
_cell.angle_gamma   90.00
#
_symmetry.space_group_name_H-M   'P 1'
#
loop_
_entity.id
_entity.type
_entity.pdbx_description
1 polymer ?
#
loop_
_entity_poly.entity_id
_entity_poly.type
_entity_poly.pdbx_seq_one_letter_code
_entity_poly.pdbx_strand_id
1 'polypeptide(L)'
;MDGVFEDNNAAIHARGLIQHRLSNTRRKLKIYLTHAVNLPHSIIEPLQSSLKRSIRNLYHFWPSLPELSHYLHEKWYNASLNAIKHLYESVPRVIQAVMHATGGPSPY
;
A
#
# COMPACT_ATOMS: atom_id res chain seq x y z
N MET A 1 -0.27 -17.51 13.82
CA MET A 1 -0.39 -17.02 12.43
C MET A 1 0.87 -16.26 12.10
N ASP A 2 1.63 -16.78 11.16
CA ASP A 2 2.76 -16.08 10.55
C ASP A 2 2.21 -15.08 9.51
N GLY A 3 2.84 -13.90 9.42
CA GLY A 3 2.39 -12.82 8.54
C GLY A 3 3.52 -12.33 7.65
N VAL A 4 3.17 -11.71 6.53
CA VAL A 4 4.12 -11.03 5.67
C VAL A 4 3.94 -9.53 5.87
N PHE A 5 5.04 -8.82 6.11
CA PHE A 5 5.07 -7.37 6.14
C PHE A 5 5.76 -6.87 4.88
N GLU A 6 5.07 -6.03 4.13
CA GLU A 6 5.56 -5.41 2.90
C GLU A 6 5.65 -3.90 3.11
N ASP A 7 6.79 -3.32 2.72
CA ASP A 7 6.99 -1.89 2.71
C ASP A 7 7.94 -1.50 1.56
N ASN A 8 7.98 -0.22 1.23
CA ASN A 8 8.99 0.30 0.32
C ASN A 8 10.36 0.38 1.00
N ASN A 9 11.41 0.45 0.19
CA ASN A 9 12.79 0.54 0.67
C ASN A 9 13.23 1.98 1.02
N ALA A 10 12.31 2.89 1.39
CA ALA A 10 12.68 4.23 1.83
C ALA A 10 13.73 4.15 2.95
N ALA A 11 14.70 5.07 2.95
CA ALA A 11 15.86 5.00 3.85
C ALA A 11 15.45 4.91 5.34
N ILE A 12 14.33 5.52 5.71
CA ILE A 12 13.76 5.43 7.06
C ILE A 12 13.31 4.01 7.41
N HIS A 13 12.72 3.27 6.47
CA HIS A 13 12.23 1.89 6.63
C HIS A 13 13.39 0.87 6.60
N ALA A 14 14.45 1.17 5.84
CA ALA A 14 15.66 0.36 5.74
C ALA A 14 16.63 0.54 6.92
N ARG A 15 16.38 1.48 7.84
CA ARG A 15 17.28 1.73 8.98
C ARG A 15 17.29 0.53 9.94
N GLY A 16 18.48 0.09 10.36
CA GLY A 16 18.67 -1.12 11.17
C GLY A 16 17.85 -1.19 12.46
N LEU A 17 17.47 -0.06 13.05
CA LEU A 17 16.58 0.00 14.22
C LEU A 17 15.15 -0.50 13.89
N ILE A 18 14.62 -0.17 12.72
CA ILE A 18 13.28 -0.61 12.28
C ILE A 18 13.32 -2.10 11.95
N GLN A 19 14.36 -2.56 11.25
CA GLN A 19 14.55 -3.99 10.96
C GLN A 19 14.67 -4.83 12.24
N HIS A 20 15.47 -4.37 13.22
CA HIS A 20 15.61 -5.02 14.52
C HIS A 20 14.31 -5.04 15.32
N ARG A 21 13.51 -3.96 15.26
CA ARG A 21 12.21 -3.92 15.94
C ARG A 21 11.20 -4.88 15.29
N LEU A 22 11.20 -4.98 13.96
CA LEU A 22 10.33 -5.91 13.22
C LEU A 22 10.75 -7.37 13.46
N SER A 23 12.05 -7.69 13.48
CA SER A 23 12.53 -9.05 13.78
C SER A 23 12.22 -9.51 15.21
N ASN A 24 12.09 -8.56 16.15
CA ASN A 24 11.78 -8.83 17.55
C ASN A 24 10.28 -8.79 17.88
N THR A 25 9.41 -8.66 16.88
CA THR A 25 7.97 -8.80 17.13
C THR A 25 7.62 -10.25 17.49
N ARG A 26 6.66 -10.43 18.40
CA ARG A 26 6.19 -11.77 18.84
C ARG A 26 5.62 -12.65 17.71
N ARG A 27 5.40 -12.07 16.53
CA ARG A 27 4.97 -12.75 15.31
C ARG A 27 6.17 -12.79 14.38
N LYS A 28 6.51 -13.96 13.83
CA LYS A 28 7.52 -14.06 12.78
C LYS A 28 6.98 -13.36 11.53
N LEU A 29 7.42 -12.13 11.30
CA LEU A 29 7.11 -11.37 10.10
C LEU A 29 8.23 -11.59 9.09
N LYS A 30 7.90 -12.10 7.91
CA LYS A 30 8.81 -12.00 6.76
C LYS A 30 8.71 -10.58 6.22
N ILE A 31 9.83 -9.86 6.20
CA ILE A 31 9.90 -8.49 5.69
C ILE A 31 10.30 -8.56 4.23
N TYR A 32 9.47 -8.01 3.35
CA TYR A 32 9.80 -7.79 1.94
C TYR A 32 9.98 -6.30 1.73
N LEU A 33 11.23 -5.89 1.48
CA LEU A 33 11.55 -4.54 1.02
C LEU A 33 11.45 -4.54 -0.50
N THR A 34 10.49 -3.79 -1.02
CA THR A 34 10.28 -3.68 -2.47
C THR A 34 11.32 -2.74 -3.08
N HIS A 35 11.90 -3.09 -4.24
CA HIS A 35 12.92 -2.27 -4.90
C HIS A 35 12.32 -0.90 -5.28
N ALA A 36 13.00 0.18 -4.89
CA ALA A 36 12.62 1.61 -4.93
C ALA A 36 11.95 2.18 -6.20
N VAL A 37 11.86 1.46 -7.30
CA VAL A 37 11.54 2.08 -8.58
C VAL A 37 10.40 1.33 -9.22
N ASN A 38 9.19 1.85 -9.01
CA ASN A 38 7.97 1.46 -9.71
C ASN A 38 7.46 0.04 -9.44
N LEU A 39 7.02 -0.27 -8.21
CA LEU A 39 6.19 -1.47 -8.01
C LEU A 39 4.70 -1.13 -8.15
N PRO A 40 4.07 -1.53 -9.28
CA PRO A 40 2.62 -1.62 -9.36
C PRO A 40 2.03 -2.74 -8.47
N HIS A 41 2.87 -3.46 -7.72
CA HIS A 41 2.48 -4.61 -6.91
C HIS A 41 2.01 -4.26 -5.49
N SER A 42 2.26 -3.04 -5.00
CA SER A 42 1.79 -2.67 -3.67
C SER A 42 0.32 -2.29 -3.71
N ILE A 43 -0.53 -3.13 -3.13
CA ILE A 43 -1.98 -2.90 -3.10
C ILE A 43 -2.39 -1.62 -2.34
N ILE A 44 -1.47 -1.01 -1.59
CA ILE A 44 -1.74 0.23 -0.84
C ILE A 44 -1.88 1.44 -1.78
N GLU A 45 -1.14 1.47 -2.89
CA GLU A 45 -1.18 2.56 -3.87
C GLU A 45 -2.57 2.74 -4.53
N PRO A 46 -3.22 1.68 -5.06
CA PRO A 46 -4.57 1.80 -5.59
C PRO A 46 -5.60 2.16 -4.50
N LEU A 47 -5.42 1.68 -3.25
CA LEU A 47 -6.28 2.07 -2.12
C LEU A 47 -6.14 3.57 -1.79
N GLN A 48 -4.91 4.07 -1.66
CA GLN A 48 -4.65 5.48 -1.44
C GLN A 48 -5.18 6.35 -2.59
N SER A 49 -5.04 5.89 -3.83
CA SER A 49 -5.55 6.58 -5.01
C SER A 49 -7.08 6.69 -4.99
N SER A 50 -7.76 5.63 -4.57
CA SER A 50 -9.22 5.62 -4.37
C SER A 50 -9.66 6.61 -3.28
N LEU A 51 -8.95 6.65 -2.14
CA LEU A 51 -9.22 7.60 -1.06
C LEU A 51 -9.00 9.05 -1.53
N LYS A 52 -7.86 9.34 -2.18
CA LYS A 52 -7.53 10.66 -2.72
C LYS A 52 -8.61 11.14 -3.70
N ARG A 53 -9.08 10.26 -4.59
CA ARG A 53 -10.17 10.57 -5.52
C ARG A 53 -11.47 10.89 -4.77
N SER A 54 -11.80 10.11 -3.75
CA SER A 54 -13.00 10.33 -2.93
C SER A 54 -12.95 11.64 -2.16
N ILE A 55 -11.78 12.07 -1.68
CA ILE A 55 -11.61 13.39 -1.04
C ILE A 55 -11.84 14.51 -2.06
N ARG A 56 -11.16 14.43 -3.21
CA ARG A 56 -11.26 15.44 -4.28
C ARG A 56 -12.68 15.63 -4.81
N ASN A 57 -13.47 14.56 -4.84
CA ASN A 57 -14.85 14.61 -5.34
C ASN A 57 -15.85 15.26 -4.36
N LEU A 58 -15.61 15.16 -3.05
CA LEU A 58 -16.52 15.72 -2.05
C LEU A 58 -16.19 17.16 -1.68
N TYR A 59 -14.92 17.52 -1.75
CA TYR A 59 -14.43 18.79 -1.25
C TYR A 59 -14.12 19.73 -2.41
N HIS A 60 -15.03 20.68 -2.65
CA HIS A 60 -14.78 21.81 -3.55
C HIS A 60 -13.70 22.76 -3.01
N PHE A 61 -13.46 22.74 -1.69
CA PHE A 61 -12.38 23.44 -0.99
C PHE A 61 -11.67 22.49 -0.02
N TRP A 62 -10.39 22.72 0.25
CA TRP A 62 -9.59 21.85 1.11
C TRP A 62 -10.18 21.75 2.52
N PRO A 63 -10.48 20.53 3.02
CA PRO A 63 -10.97 20.35 4.38
C PRO A 63 -9.93 20.77 5.42
N SER A 64 -10.40 21.15 6.61
CA SER A 64 -9.52 21.28 7.77
C SER A 64 -8.90 19.92 8.14
N LEU A 65 -7.78 19.92 8.88
CA LEU A 65 -7.13 18.68 9.31
C LEU A 65 -8.06 17.75 10.12
N PRO A 66 -8.91 18.22 11.06
CA PRO A 66 -9.86 17.37 11.76
C PRO A 66 -10.90 16.73 10.82
N GLU A 67 -11.44 17.50 9.87
CA GLU A 67 -12.41 16.99 8.89
C GLU A 67 -11.78 15.95 7.97
N LEU A 68 -10.54 16.22 7.50
CA LEU A 68 -9.79 15.27 6.69
C LEU A 68 -9.53 13.96 7.45
N SER A 69 -9.14 14.06 8.73
CA SER A 69 -8.89 12.89 9.58
C SER A 69 -10.16 12.05 9.77
N HIS A 70 -11.27 12.70 10.12
CA HIS A 70 -12.56 12.03 10.28
C HIS A 70 -12.98 11.33 8.98
N TYR A 71 -12.90 12.03 7.86
CA TYR A 71 -13.27 11.49 6.56
C TYR A 71 -12.40 10.32 6.12
N LEU A 72 -11.08 10.42 6.30
CA LEU A 72 -10.15 9.33 6.01
C LEU A 72 -10.49 8.10 6.83
N HIS A 73 -10.80 8.28 8.12
CA HIS A 73 -11.20 7.19 9.00
C HIS A 73 -12.50 6.54 8.51
N GLU A 74 -13.53 7.32 8.23
CA GLU A 74 -14.81 6.78 7.73
C GLU A 74 -14.65 6.04 6.40
N LYS A 75 -13.92 6.61 5.44
CA LYS A 75 -13.71 5.96 4.13
C LYS A 75 -12.84 4.72 4.23
N TRP A 76 -11.84 4.73 5.10
CA TRP A 76 -11.02 3.55 5.36
C TRP A 76 -11.83 2.43 6.03
N TYR A 77 -12.62 2.77 7.06
CA TYR A 77 -13.46 1.82 7.77
C TYR A 77 -14.52 1.17 6.87
N ASN A 78 -15.08 1.96 5.97
CA ASN A 78 -16.07 1.50 4.99
C ASN A 78 -15.43 0.94 3.71
N ALA A 79 -14.11 0.79 3.64
CA ALA A 79 -13.47 0.18 2.49
C ALA A 79 -13.94 -1.27 2.33
N SER A 80 -14.46 -1.60 1.15
CA SER A 80 -14.99 -2.93 0.88
C SER A 80 -13.88 -3.99 1.02
N LEU A 81 -14.07 -4.95 1.92
CA LEU A 81 -13.19 -6.11 2.04
C LEU A 81 -13.06 -6.87 0.71
N ASN A 82 -14.13 -6.90 -0.10
CA ASN A 82 -14.06 -7.49 -1.43
C ASN A 82 -13.15 -6.69 -2.37
N ALA A 83 -13.17 -5.36 -2.30
CA ALA A 83 -12.25 -4.53 -3.10
C ALA A 83 -10.79 -4.76 -2.68
N ILE A 84 -10.51 -4.84 -1.38
CA ILE A 84 -9.17 -5.15 -0.85
C ILE A 84 -8.73 -6.55 -1.30
N LYS A 85 -9.63 -7.53 -1.23
CA LYS A 85 -9.37 -8.91 -1.68
C LYS A 85 -9.06 -8.95 -3.18
N HIS A 86 -9.84 -8.27 -4.01
CA HIS A 86 -9.58 -8.21 -5.45
C HIS A 86 -8.24 -7.56 -5.81
N LEU A 87 -7.81 -6.54 -5.06
CA LEU A 87 -6.48 -5.96 -5.23
C LEU A 87 -5.39 -6.98 -4.89
N TYR A 88 -5.51 -7.71 -3.78
CA TYR A 88 -4.59 -8.80 -3.45
C TYR A 88 -4.54 -9.89 -4.53
N GLU A 89 -5.71 -10.32 -5.02
CA GLU A 89 -5.81 -11.32 -6.09
C GLU A 89 -5.25 -10.83 -7.42
N SER A 90 -5.11 -9.52 -7.61
CA SER A 90 -4.52 -8.94 -8.83
C SER A 90 -2.98 -8.99 -8.85
N VAL A 91 -2.33 -9.10 -7.68
CA VAL A 91 -0.86 -9.03 -7.56
C VAL A 91 -0.13 -10.00 -8.50
N PRO A 92 -0.52 -11.28 -8.65
CA PRO A 92 0.15 -12.18 -9.59
C PRO A 92 0.09 -11.70 -11.05
N ARG A 93 -1.04 -11.13 -11.49
CA ARG A 93 -1.18 -10.59 -12.85
C ARG A 93 -0.27 -9.38 -13.07
N VAL A 94 -0.14 -8.51 -12.06
CA VAL A 94 0.75 -7.36 -12.12
C VAL A 94 2.22 -7.80 -12.15
N ILE A 95 2.59 -8.83 -11.38
CA ILE A 95 3.94 -9.42 -11.44
C ILE A 95 4.22 -9.96 -12.85
N GLN A 96 3.30 -10.72 -13.43
CA GLN A 96 3.43 -11.22 -14.79
C GLN A 96 3.60 -10.09 -15.81
N ALA A 97 2.79 -9.02 -15.72
CA ALA A 97 2.90 -7.87 -16.61
C ALA A 97 4.29 -7.20 -16.55
N VAL A 98 4.85 -7.03 -15.35
CA VAL A 98 6.20 -6.47 -15.16
C VAL A 98 7.28 -7.40 -15.68
N MET A 99 7.13 -8.72 -15.49
CA MET A 99 8.05 -9.72 -16.07
C MET A 99 8.04 -9.67 -17.59
N HIS A 100 6.86 -9.58 -18.22
CA HIS A 100 6.71 -9.44 -19.66
C HIS A 100 7.28 -8.12 -20.20
N ALA A 101 7.19 -7.04 -19.42
CA ALA A 101 7.81 -5.77 -19.74
C ALA A 101 9.33 -5.75 -19.49
N THR A 102 9.96 -6.89 -19.16
CA THR A 102 11.40 -7.00 -18.83
C THR A 102 11.85 -6.06 -17.72
N GLY A 103 10.97 -5.81 -16.73
CA GLY A 103 11.21 -4.84 -15.66
C GLY A 103 10.89 -3.38 -16.01
N GLY A 104 10.38 -3.12 -17.22
CA GLY A 104 9.85 -1.82 -17.62
C GLY A 104 8.47 -1.51 -17.00
N PRO A 105 7.93 -0.29 -17.22
CA PRO A 105 6.63 0.11 -16.70
C PRO A 105 5.52 -0.83 -17.15
N SER A 106 4.66 -1.21 -16.20
CA SER A 106 3.44 -1.97 -16.46
C SER A 106 2.24 -1.01 -16.62
N PRO A 107 1.18 -1.40 -17.35
CA PRO A 107 -0.05 -0.61 -17.49
C PRO A 107 -0.91 -0.59 -16.21
N TYR A 108 -0.59 -1.47 -15.25
CA TYR A 108 -1.10 -1.45 -13.88
C TYR A 108 -0.23 -0.59 -13.00
#